data_AF-A0A7V2SVW3-F1
#
_entry.id   AF-A0A7V2SVW3-F1
#
_cell.length_a   1.000
_cell.length_b   1.000
_cell.length_c   1.000
_cell.angle_alpha   90.00
_cell.angle_beta   90.00
_cell.angle_gamma   90.00
#
_symmetry.space_group_name_H-M   'P 1'
#
loop_
_entity.id
_entity.type
_entity.pdbx_description
1 polymer ?
#
loop_
_entity_poly.entity_id
_entity_poly.type
_entity_poly.pdbx_seq_one_letter_code
_entity_poly.pdbx_strand_id
1 'polypeptide(L)'
;MRREVYARMISERKRIAEQYRSEGAGEAARISGQKERELKVIRSEAYRKAQEIKGKADRQAALIYAEAYNKDPEFYAFLRTLETYRHALAQNTTLILSTKNDFLRYLKTRLSGR
;
A
#
# COMPACT_ATOMS: atom_id res chain seq x y z
N MET A 1 -10.61 -60.07 -40.18
CA MET A 1 -9.23 -60.18 -39.66
C MET A 1 -8.37 -58.91 -39.86
N ARG A 2 -7.79 -58.58 -41.03
CA ARG A 2 -6.82 -57.45 -41.13
C ARG A 2 -7.39 -56.07 -40.71
N ARG A 3 -8.66 -55.79 -41.05
CA ARG A 3 -9.34 -54.52 -40.68
C ARG A 3 -9.62 -54.40 -39.18
N GLU A 4 -9.95 -55.49 -38.50
CA GLU A 4 -10.27 -55.48 -37.06
C GLU A 4 -9.02 -55.25 -36.21
N VAL A 5 -7.88 -55.83 -36.59
CA VAL A 5 -6.59 -55.59 -35.92
C VAL A 5 -6.19 -54.12 -36.03
N TYR A 6 -6.36 -53.52 -37.21
CA TYR A 6 -6.06 -52.10 -37.45
C TYR A 6 -6.98 -51.18 -36.63
N ALA A 7 -8.28 -51.49 -36.57
CA ALA A 7 -9.24 -50.76 -35.76
C ALA A 7 -8.89 -50.82 -34.26
N ARG A 8 -8.47 -52.01 -33.78
CA ARG A 8 -8.02 -52.20 -32.40
C ARG A 8 -6.78 -51.36 -32.08
N MET A 9 -5.79 -51.34 -32.97
CA MET A 9 -4.58 -50.53 -32.81
C MET A 9 -4.88 -49.02 -32.78
N ILE A 10 -5.80 -48.55 -33.62
CA ILE A 10 -6.21 -47.14 -33.63
C ILE A 10 -6.93 -46.77 -32.32
N SER A 11 -7.84 -47.63 -31.85
CA SER A 11 -8.55 -47.43 -30.58
C SER A 11 -7.56 -47.36 -29.41
N GLU A 12 -6.60 -48.29 -29.36
CA GLU A 12 -5.60 -48.34 -28.30
C GLU A 12 -4.71 -47.09 -28.30
N ARG A 13 -4.26 -46.63 -29.48
CA ARG A 13 -3.50 -45.38 -29.59
C ARG A 13 -4.32 -44.16 -29.18
N LYS A 14 -5.60 -44.10 -29.54
CA LYS A 14 -6.50 -43.02 -29.11
C LYS A 14 -6.68 -43.02 -27.59
N ARG A 15 -6.86 -44.20 -26.98
CA ARG A 15 -6.98 -44.37 -25.53
C ARG A 15 -5.72 -43.88 -24.81
N ILE A 16 -4.54 -44.30 -25.28
CA ILE A 16 -3.26 -43.86 -24.73
C ILE A 16 -3.08 -42.34 -24.87
N ALA A 17 -3.41 -41.76 -26.03
CA ALA A 17 -3.32 -40.31 -26.23
C ALA A 17 -4.30 -39.52 -25.36
N GLU A 18 -5.49 -40.05 -25.09
CA GLU A 18 -6.46 -39.44 -24.18
C GLU A 18 -5.97 -39.52 -22.73
N GLN A 19 -5.40 -40.64 -22.32
CA GLN A 19 -4.82 -40.81 -21.00
C GLN A 19 -3.69 -39.78 -20.76
N TYR A 20 -2.73 -39.65 -21.67
CA TYR A 20 -1.67 -38.64 -21.55
C TYR A 20 -2.21 -37.21 -21.53
N ARG A 21 -3.25 -36.90 -22.31
CA ARG A 21 -3.90 -35.58 -22.29
C ARG A 21 -4.57 -35.31 -20.94
N SER A 22 -5.25 -36.29 -20.38
CA SER A 22 -5.90 -36.18 -19.07
C SER A 22 -4.88 -36.01 -17.95
N GLU A 23 -3.82 -36.80 -17.95
CA GLU A 23 -2.71 -36.69 -16.98
C GLU A 23 -2.03 -35.32 -17.07
N GLY A 24 -1.74 -34.84 -18.30
CA GLY A 24 -1.15 -33.52 -18.51
C GLY A 24 -2.06 -32.38 -18.06
N ALA A 25 -3.37 -32.48 -18.29
CA ALA A 25 -4.34 -31.51 -17.81
C ALA A 25 -4.43 -31.49 -16.27
N GLY A 26 -4.40 -32.67 -15.64
CA GLY A 26 -4.39 -32.80 -14.18
C GLY A 26 -3.15 -32.17 -13.56
N GLU A 27 -1.97 -32.44 -14.13
CA GLU A 27 -0.71 -31.89 -13.64
C GLU A 27 -0.64 -30.37 -13.85
N ALA A 28 -1.10 -29.87 -15.00
CA ALA A 28 -1.18 -28.44 -15.25
C ALA A 28 -2.11 -27.73 -14.26
N ALA A 29 -3.26 -28.33 -13.94
CA ALA A 29 -4.20 -27.80 -12.94
C ALA A 29 -3.57 -27.81 -11.54
N ARG A 30 -2.85 -28.88 -11.17
CA ARG A 30 -2.14 -29.01 -9.90
C ARG A 30 -1.06 -27.92 -9.74
N ILE A 31 -0.21 -27.74 -10.75
CA ILE A 31 0.83 -26.71 -10.76
C ILE A 31 0.23 -25.32 -10.67
N SER A 32 -0.85 -25.06 -11.42
CA SER A 32 -1.52 -23.75 -11.43
C SER A 32 -2.12 -23.44 -10.05
N GLY A 33 -2.82 -24.39 -9.44
CA GLY A 33 -3.39 -24.23 -8.10
C GLY A 33 -2.32 -24.02 -7.02
N GLN A 34 -1.20 -24.74 -7.11
CA GLN A 34 -0.06 -24.55 -6.21
C GLN A 34 0.54 -23.15 -6.37
N LYS A 35 0.78 -22.72 -7.61
CA LYS A 35 1.31 -21.37 -7.92
C LYS A 35 0.39 -20.27 -7.38
N GLU A 36 -0.91 -20.38 -7.57
CA GLU A 36 -1.88 -19.40 -7.05
C GLU A 36 -1.87 -19.33 -5.52
N ARG A 37 -1.79 -20.49 -4.86
CA ARG A 37 -1.69 -20.56 -3.40
C ARG A 37 -0.42 -19.89 -2.90
N GLU A 38 0.73 -20.23 -3.48
CA GLU A 38 2.03 -19.63 -3.12
C GLU A 38 2.02 -18.12 -3.34
N LEU A 39 1.51 -17.65 -4.48
CA LEU A 39 1.40 -16.22 -4.77
C LEU A 39 0.53 -15.50 -3.74
N LYS A 40 -0.58 -16.11 -3.32
CA LYS A 40 -1.46 -15.54 -2.29
C LYS A 40 -0.76 -15.44 -0.94
N VAL A 41 -0.01 -16.47 -0.54
CA VAL A 41 0.77 -16.47 0.70
C VAL A 41 1.82 -15.37 0.66
N ILE A 42 2.65 -15.31 -0.38
CA ILE A 42 3.72 -14.31 -0.54
C ILE A 42 3.14 -12.89 -0.46
N ARG A 43 2.06 -12.61 -1.20
CA ARG A 43 1.41 -11.30 -1.19
C ARG A 43 0.85 -10.95 0.18
N SER A 44 0.22 -11.90 0.86
CA SER A 44 -0.36 -11.68 2.19
C SER A 44 0.73 -11.39 3.22
N GLU A 45 1.82 -12.14 3.21
CA GLU A 45 2.96 -11.95 4.11
C GLU A 45 3.67 -10.62 3.85
N ALA A 46 3.89 -10.28 2.57
CA ALA A 46 4.47 -8.99 2.19
C ALA A 46 3.59 -7.82 2.67
N TYR A 47 2.28 -7.92 2.48
CA TYR A 47 1.33 -6.91 2.94
C TYR A 47 1.34 -6.78 4.46
N ARG A 48 1.30 -7.90 5.20
CA ARG A 48 1.39 -7.90 6.68
C ARG A 48 2.67 -7.20 7.14
N LYS A 49 3.82 -7.57 6.56
CA LYS A 49 5.11 -6.98 6.93
C LYS A 49 5.16 -5.48 6.63
N ALA A 50 4.59 -5.05 5.51
CA ALA A 50 4.48 -3.63 5.17
C ALA A 50 3.63 -2.87 6.20
N GLN A 51 2.48 -3.41 6.60
CA GLN A 51 1.62 -2.81 7.62
C GLN A 51 2.31 -2.74 8.99
N GLU A 52 3.06 -3.77 9.38
CA GLU A 52 3.82 -3.78 10.62
C GLU A 52 4.91 -2.71 10.64
N ILE A 53 5.67 -2.57 9.54
CA ILE A 53 6.70 -1.54 9.42
C ILE A 53 6.06 -0.15 9.48
N LYS A 54 4.97 0.06 8.74
CA LYS A 54 4.25 1.33 8.75
C LYS A 54 3.72 1.66 10.14
N GLY A 55 3.07 0.71 10.82
CA GLY A 55 2.55 0.91 12.18
C GLY A 55 3.65 1.21 13.21
N LYS A 56 4.84 0.61 13.07
CA LYS A 56 6.00 0.95 13.91
C LYS A 56 6.51 2.36 13.63
N ALA A 57 6.61 2.75 12.36
CA ALA A 57 7.03 4.09 11.96
C ALA A 57 6.03 5.16 12.45
N ASP A 58 4.73 4.94 12.25
CA ASP A 58 3.68 5.85 12.70
C ASP A 58 3.69 6.01 14.22
N ARG A 59 3.91 4.91 14.97
CA ARG A 59 4.08 4.96 16.43
C ARG A 59 5.30 5.79 16.82
N GLN A 60 6.44 5.56 16.19
CA GLN A 60 7.67 6.29 16.50
C GLN A 60 7.52 7.78 16.18
N ALA A 61 6.90 8.11 15.04
CA ALA A 61 6.59 9.49 14.69
C ALA A 61 5.67 10.13 15.73
N ALA A 62 4.58 9.46 16.11
CA ALA A 62 3.66 9.95 17.13
C ALA A 62 4.34 10.18 18.49
N LEU A 63 5.24 9.29 18.91
CA LEU A 63 6.04 9.46 20.13
C LEU A 63 6.95 10.69 20.04
N ILE A 64 7.69 10.84 18.94
CA ILE A 64 8.55 12.03 18.72
C ILE A 64 7.72 13.31 18.73
N TYR A 65 6.55 13.31 18.09
CA TYR A 65 5.65 14.46 18.12
C TYR A 65 5.13 14.76 19.53
N ALA A 66 4.75 13.73 20.30
CA ALA A 66 4.29 13.91 21.67
C ALA A 66 5.41 14.40 22.60
N GLU A 67 6.62 13.87 22.47
CA GLU A 67 7.80 14.33 23.21
C GLU A 67 8.18 15.76 22.85
N ALA A 68 8.15 16.11 21.56
CA ALA A 68 8.38 17.48 21.10
C ALA A 68 7.31 18.44 21.62
N TYR A 69 6.04 18.02 21.63
CA TYR A 69 4.92 18.79 22.17
C TYR A 69 5.09 19.04 23.67
N ASN A 70 5.52 18.04 24.44
CA ASN A 70 5.74 18.16 25.88
C ASN A 70 6.94 19.03 26.25
N LYS A 71 7.94 19.17 25.35
CA LYS A 71 9.14 19.97 25.62
C LYS A 71 8.88 21.49 25.53
N ASP A 72 8.11 21.93 24.53
CA ASP A 72 7.72 23.34 24.40
C ASP A 72 6.44 23.48 23.55
N PRO A 73 5.27 23.56 24.20
CA PRO A 73 3.99 23.73 23.51
C PRO A 73 3.90 25.04 22.70
N GLU A 74 4.56 26.11 23.14
CA GLU A 74 4.51 27.42 22.46
C GLU A 74 5.37 27.42 21.18
N PHE A 75 6.55 26.81 21.23
CA PHE A 75 7.42 26.69 20.06
C PHE A 75 6.81 25.81 18.97
N TYR A 76 6.13 24.73 19.36
CA TYR A 76 5.39 23.89 18.40
C TYR A 76 4.21 24.63 17.78
N ALA A 77 3.42 25.36 18.57
CA ALA A 77 2.32 26.18 18.05
C ALA A 77 2.84 27.16 17.00
N PHE A 78 3.97 27.81 17.27
CA PHE A 78 4.67 28.69 16.33
C PHE A 78 5.11 27.96 15.03
N LEU A 79 5.77 26.80 15.13
CA LEU A 79 6.19 26.01 13.95
C LEU A 79 5.01 25.53 13.11
N ARG A 80 3.93 25.04 13.75
CA ARG A 80 2.70 24.59 13.09
C ARG A 80 2.02 25.74 12.34
N THR A 81 2.00 26.93 12.95
CA THR A 81 1.53 28.15 12.30
C THR A 81 2.38 28.49 11.08
N LEU A 82 3.73 28.41 11.15
CA LEU A 82 4.61 28.64 10.01
C LEU A 82 4.45 27.63 8.87
N GLU A 83 4.29 26.34 9.17
CA GLU A 83 3.98 25.32 8.16
C GLU A 83 2.64 25.59 7.49
N THR A 84 1.62 25.92 8.28
CA THR A 84 0.29 26.26 7.77
C THR A 84 0.35 27.49 6.87
N TYR A 85 1.15 28.51 7.22
CA TYR A 85 1.39 29.65 6.34
C TYR A 85 2.03 29.21 5.03
N ARG A 86 3.07 28.36 5.08
CA ARG A 86 3.75 27.87 3.88
C ARG A 86 2.81 27.11 2.95
N HIS A 87 1.93 26.27 3.51
CA HIS A 87 0.96 25.50 2.74
C HIS A 87 -0.20 26.35 2.20
N ALA A 88 -0.71 27.29 3.00
CA ALA A 88 -1.79 28.19 2.60
C ALA A 88 -1.34 29.23 1.55
N LEU A 89 -0.06 29.62 1.56
CA LEU A 89 0.51 30.61 0.62
C LEU A 89 1.07 29.96 -0.66
N ALA A 90 1.28 28.64 -0.70
CA ALA A 90 1.83 27.95 -1.86
C ALA A 90 0.81 27.69 -2.99
N GLN A 91 -0.49 27.81 -2.72
CA GLN A 91 -1.54 27.75 -3.75
C GLN A 91 -2.15 29.14 -3.89
N ASN A 92 -2.34 29.61 -5.12
CA ASN A 92 -2.89 30.92 -5.54
C ASN A 92 -4.17 31.36 -4.78
N THR A 93 -4.03 31.68 -3.50
CA THR A 93 -5.13 31.89 -2.56
C THR A 93 -5.11 33.35 -2.13
N THR A 94 -6.15 34.08 -2.51
CA THR A 94 -6.43 35.41 -1.97
C THR A 94 -6.91 35.26 -0.53
N LEU A 95 -6.02 35.52 0.42
CA LEU A 95 -6.28 35.38 1.85
C LEU A 95 -7.06 36.59 2.37
N ILE A 96 -8.38 36.47 2.55
CA ILE A 96 -9.19 37.51 3.19
C ILE A 96 -9.02 37.42 4.71
N LEU A 97 -8.05 38.17 5.23
CA LEU A 97 -7.71 38.21 6.65
C LEU A 97 -8.55 39.26 7.38
N SER A 98 -9.53 38.80 8.17
CA SER A 98 -10.13 39.63 9.22
C SER A 98 -9.09 39.93 10.29
N THR A 99 -8.94 41.21 10.66
CA THR A 99 -7.96 41.75 11.61
C THR A 99 -8.05 41.17 13.03
N LYS A 100 -8.98 40.26 13.34
CA LYS A 100 -9.16 39.61 14.65
C LYS A 100 -8.80 38.12 14.68
N ASN A 101 -8.16 37.58 13.64
CA ASN A 101 -7.87 36.15 13.60
C ASN A 101 -6.63 35.77 14.43
N ASP A 102 -6.73 34.74 15.28
CA ASP A 102 -5.62 34.13 16.04
C ASP A 102 -4.48 33.67 15.13
N PHE A 103 -4.81 33.43 13.86
CA PHE A 103 -3.86 33.17 12.78
C PHE A 103 -2.77 34.24 12.66
N LEU A 104 -2.98 35.49 13.07
CA LEU A 104 -1.97 36.56 12.97
C LEU A 104 -1.25 36.88 14.28
N ARG A 105 -1.52 36.13 15.37
CA ARG A 105 -0.99 36.42 16.71
C ARG A 105 0.53 36.61 16.71
N TYR A 106 1.27 35.69 16.08
CA TYR A 106 2.73 35.76 16.02
C TYR A 106 3.29 36.81 15.05
N LEU A 107 2.55 37.18 13.99
CA LEU A 107 2.96 38.28 13.10
C LEU A 107 2.78 39.66 13.77
N LYS A 108 1.72 39.84 14.56
CA LYS A 108 1.41 41.10 15.23
C LYS A 108 2.39 41.43 16.36
N THR A 109 2.86 40.42 17.10
CA THR A 109 3.80 40.62 18.20
C THR A 109 5.11 41.30 17.75
N ARG A 110 5.59 41.04 16.53
CA ARG A 110 6.79 41.71 15.98
C ARG A 110 6.54 43.11 15.40
N LEU A 111 5.30 43.43 15.06
CA LEU A 111 4.93 44.72 14.46
C LEU A 111 4.59 45.80 15.53
N SER A 112 4.46 45.42 16.79
CA SER A 112 4.22 46.33 17.92
C SER A 112 5.51 46.80 18.63
N GLY A 113 6.69 46.45 18.09
CA GLY A 113 8.00 46.75 18.67
C GLY A 113 8.72 47.95 18.02
N ARG A 114 7.99 49.00 17.65
CA ARG A 114 8.51 50.33 17.34
C ARG A 114 7.59 51.38 17.92
#